data_AF-A0A0N1GIK7-F1
#
_entry.id   AF-A0A0N1GIK7-F1
#
_cell.length_a   1.000
_cell.length_b   1.000
_cell.length_c   1.000
_cell.angle_alpha   90.00
_cell.angle_beta   90.00
_cell.angle_gamma   90.00
#
_symmetry.space_group_name_H-M   'P 1'
#
loop_
_entity.id
_entity.type
_entity.pdbx_description
1 polymer ?
#
loop_
_entity_poly.entity_id
_entity_poly.type
_entity_poly.pdbx_seq_one_letter_code
_entity_poly.pdbx_strand_id
1 'polypeptide(L)'
;MSRVKAATPEHTEMMIVGSGFSNYAHWGALSPVVSGPKGWEFIVENWDAYEECWKPWCITHEMVMRAVRLIAKGEVKGASARLVTHCRFVMFDVDEVDLDAFDIDVLLQVVIHGRIIY
;
A
#
# COMPACT_ATOMS: atom_id res chain seq x y z
N MET A 1 -13.92 -25.56 1.17
CA MET A 1 -12.51 -25.25 0.82
C MET A 1 -12.51 -23.86 0.24
N SER A 2 -12.06 -22.83 0.97
CA SER A 2 -11.80 -21.54 0.35
C SER A 2 -10.63 -21.71 -0.63
N ARG A 3 -10.79 -21.19 -1.84
CA ARG A 3 -9.72 -21.18 -2.83
C ARG A 3 -8.76 -20.10 -2.35
N VAL A 4 -7.51 -20.45 -2.07
CA VAL A 4 -6.46 -19.45 -1.82
C VAL A 4 -6.38 -18.57 -3.07
N LYS A 5 -6.70 -17.29 -2.94
CA LYS A 5 -6.60 -16.30 -4.02
C LYS A 5 -5.62 -15.23 -3.55
N ALA A 6 -4.54 -15.03 -4.31
CA ALA A 6 -3.66 -13.89 -4.10
C ALA A 6 -4.33 -12.64 -4.68
N ALA A 7 -4.05 -11.48 -4.08
CA ALA A 7 -4.45 -10.20 -4.65
C ALA A 7 -3.90 -10.05 -6.07
N THR A 8 -4.73 -9.52 -6.97
CA THR A 8 -4.36 -9.14 -8.34
C THR A 8 -4.01 -7.65 -8.37
N PRO A 9 -3.46 -7.12 -9.48
CA PRO A 9 -3.33 -5.69 -9.66
C PRO A 9 -4.64 -4.95 -9.32
N GLU A 10 -5.77 -5.33 -9.91
CA GLU A 10 -7.05 -4.63 -9.71
C GLU A 10 -7.44 -4.54 -8.22
N HIS A 11 -7.21 -5.59 -7.43
CA HIS A 11 -7.46 -5.57 -5.99
C HIS A 11 -6.61 -4.51 -5.28
N THR A 12 -5.31 -4.50 -5.55
CA THR A 12 -4.40 -3.51 -4.96
C THR A 12 -4.67 -2.09 -5.47
N GLU A 13 -5.23 -1.94 -6.68
CA GLU A 13 -5.68 -0.64 -7.20
C GLU A 13 -6.83 -0.09 -6.35
N MET A 14 -7.85 -0.93 -6.14
CA MET A 14 -9.02 -0.59 -5.34
C MET A 14 -8.65 -0.27 -3.90
N MET A 15 -7.66 -0.95 -3.33
CA MET A 15 -7.14 -0.64 -1.98
C MET A 15 -6.56 0.78 -1.91
N ILE A 16 -5.78 1.20 -2.91
CA ILE A 16 -5.17 2.53 -2.93
C ILE A 16 -6.22 3.61 -3.20
N VAL A 17 -7.02 3.45 -4.25
CA VAL A 17 -8.04 4.44 -4.65
C VAL A 17 -9.16 4.55 -3.60
N GLY A 18 -9.61 3.42 -3.05
CA GLY A 18 -10.69 3.35 -2.07
C GLY A 18 -10.34 3.91 -0.69
N SER A 19 -9.06 4.15 -0.42
CA SER A 19 -8.59 4.66 0.89
C SER A 19 -8.83 6.14 1.15
N GLY A 20 -9.23 6.92 0.14
CA GLY A 20 -9.46 8.37 0.31
C GLY A 20 -8.19 9.15 0.68
N PHE A 21 -7.04 8.68 0.19
CA PHE A 21 -5.67 9.08 0.49
C PHE A 21 -5.38 10.60 0.54
N SER A 22 -6.22 11.42 -0.08
CA SER A 22 -6.12 12.89 -0.17
C SER A 22 -6.18 13.64 1.17
N ASN A 23 -6.44 12.96 2.29
CA ASN A 23 -6.66 13.60 3.60
C ASN A 23 -5.45 13.54 4.55
N TYR A 24 -4.33 12.96 4.13
CA TYR A 24 -3.17 12.76 4.99
C TYR A 24 -2.06 13.76 4.68
N ALA A 25 -1.50 14.40 5.73
CA ALA A 25 -0.59 15.55 5.62
C ALA A 25 0.71 15.28 4.82
N HIS A 26 1.11 14.01 4.67
CA HIS A 26 2.35 13.61 3.98
C HIS A 26 2.13 13.24 2.51
N TRP A 27 0.88 13.15 2.06
CA TRP A 27 0.53 12.62 0.75
C TRP A 27 -0.06 13.71 -0.14
N GLY A 28 0.55 13.87 -1.31
CA GLY A 28 0.21 14.86 -2.32
C GLY A 28 -0.70 14.28 -3.39
N ALA A 29 -0.60 14.81 -4.61
CA ALA A 29 -1.46 14.39 -5.70
C ALA A 29 -1.21 12.93 -6.10
N LEU A 30 -2.31 12.20 -6.35
CA LEU A 30 -2.31 10.88 -6.98
C LEU A 30 -2.53 11.07 -8.48
N SER A 31 -1.56 10.65 -9.29
CA SER A 31 -1.68 10.62 -10.75
C SER A 31 -1.57 9.18 -11.24
N PRO A 32 -2.68 8.55 -11.70
CA PRO A 32 -2.59 7.25 -12.35
C PRO A 32 -1.77 7.39 -13.64
N VAL A 33 -0.73 6.58 -13.78
CA VAL A 33 0.02 6.46 -15.04
C VAL A 33 -0.48 5.22 -15.74
N VAL A 34 -1.52 5.39 -16.55
CA VAL A 34 -1.99 4.31 -17.41
C VAL A 34 -1.09 4.27 -18.64
N SER A 35 0.03 3.56 -18.57
CA SER A 35 0.82 3.28 -19.77
C SER A 35 1.65 1.99 -19.69
N GLY A 36 0.97 0.83 -19.65
CA GLY A 36 1.67 -0.40 -20.05
C GLY A 36 0.90 -1.71 -19.88
N PRO A 37 1.27 -2.77 -20.65
CA PRO A 37 0.59 -4.07 -20.67
C PRO A 37 0.80 -4.94 -19.42
N LYS A 38 1.25 -4.37 -18.28
CA LYS A 38 1.72 -5.11 -17.08
C LYS A 38 0.96 -4.80 -15.78
N GLY A 39 -0.15 -4.06 -15.85
CA GLY A 39 -0.90 -3.60 -14.67
C GLY A 39 -0.75 -2.10 -14.45
N TRP A 40 -1.56 -1.55 -13.55
CA TRP A 40 -1.55 -0.13 -13.23
C TRP A 40 -0.27 0.28 -12.46
N GLU A 41 0.10 1.55 -12.63
CA GLU A 41 1.11 2.23 -11.84
C GLU A 41 0.51 3.56 -11.33
N PHE A 42 0.71 3.88 -10.06
CA PHE A 42 0.36 5.19 -9.52
C PHE A 42 1.62 6.02 -9.30
N ILE A 43 1.64 7.24 -9.82
CA ILE A 43 2.57 8.24 -9.28
C ILE A 43 1.87 8.89 -8.09
N VAL A 44 2.47 8.73 -6.91
CA VAL A 44 2.07 9.40 -5.68
C VAL A 44 3.13 10.44 -5.35
N GLU A 45 2.72 11.69 -5.16
CA GLU A 45 3.60 12.67 -4.52
C GLU A 45 3.60 12.42 -3.01
N ASN A 46 4.79 12.31 -2.40
CA ASN A 46 4.95 12.21 -0.96
C ASN A 46 5.94 13.27 -0.50
N TRP A 47 5.66 13.92 0.62
CA TRP A 47 6.58 14.89 1.22
C TRP A 47 7.75 14.15 1.85
N ASP A 48 8.95 14.38 1.32
CA ASP A 48 10.19 13.89 1.91
C ASP A 48 10.62 14.85 3.02
N ALA A 49 10.52 14.40 4.27
CA ALA A 49 10.89 15.20 5.43
C ALA A 49 12.40 15.46 5.55
N TYR A 50 13.26 14.66 4.91
CA TYR A 50 14.72 14.86 4.96
C TYR A 50 15.19 15.91 3.97
N GLU A 51 14.58 15.93 2.78
CA GLU A 51 14.91 16.90 1.73
C GLU A 51 13.97 18.11 1.67
N GLU A 52 12.95 18.14 2.54
CA GLU A 52 11.94 19.19 2.62
C GLU A 52 11.31 19.51 1.25
N CYS A 53 10.96 18.47 0.49
CA CYS A 53 10.37 18.62 -0.84
C CYS A 53 9.36 17.50 -1.17
N TRP A 54 8.45 17.79 -2.10
CA TRP A 54 7.57 16.79 -2.69
C TRP A 54 8.33 15.95 -3.72
N LYS A 55 8.22 14.62 -3.60
CA LYS A 55 8.83 13.69 -4.56
C LYS A 55 7.77 12.75 -5.14
N PRO A 56 7.82 12.50 -6.47
CA PRO A 56 6.98 11.49 -7.09
C PRO A 56 7.52 10.09 -6.81
N TRP A 57 6.64 9.18 -6.42
CA TRP A 57 6.93 7.77 -6.23
C TRP A 57 6.04 6.94 -7.14
N CYS A 58 6.65 6.06 -7.94
CA CYS A 58 5.90 5.08 -8.71
C CYS A 58 5.57 3.88 -7.82
N ILE A 59 4.27 3.64 -7.61
CA ILE A 59 3.74 2.53 -6.83
C ILE A 59 3.14 1.51 -7.78
N THR A 60 3.56 0.26 -7.62
CA THR A 60 3.09 -0.88 -8.41
C THR A 60 2.51 -1.97 -7.51
N HIS A 61 1.70 -2.86 -8.10
CA HIS A 61 1.19 -4.05 -7.43
C HIS A 61 2.31 -4.86 -6.74
N GLU A 62 3.46 -5.06 -7.40
CA GLU A 62 4.57 -5.84 -6.86
C GLU A 62 5.16 -5.20 -5.58
N MET A 63 5.26 -3.86 -5.55
CA MET A 63 5.75 -3.13 -4.39
C MET A 63 4.77 -3.23 -3.22
N VAL A 64 3.46 -3.09 -3.49
CA VAL A 64 2.40 -3.31 -2.49
C VAL A 64 2.48 -4.71 -1.91
N MET A 65 2.53 -5.74 -2.76
CA MET A 65 2.60 -7.13 -2.31
C MET A 65 3.90 -7.46 -1.57
N ARG A 66 5.01 -6.78 -1.90
CA ARG A 66 6.25 -6.89 -1.12
C ARG A 66 6.07 -6.31 0.29
N ALA A 67 5.50 -5.11 0.42
CA ALA A 67 5.23 -4.50 1.72
C ALA A 67 4.26 -5.35 2.56
N VAL A 68 3.17 -5.84 1.96
CA VAL A 68 2.21 -6.76 2.58
C VAL A 68 2.93 -7.98 3.16
N ARG A 69 3.85 -8.60 2.41
CA ARG A 69 4.61 -9.77 2.90
C ARG A 69 5.50 -9.44 4.08
N LEU A 70 6.20 -8.30 4.04
CA LEU A 70 7.06 -7.86 5.15
C LEU A 70 6.24 -7.64 6.42
N ILE A 71 5.11 -6.94 6.29
CA ILE A 71 4.20 -6.66 7.41
C ILE A 71 3.60 -7.96 7.95
N ALA A 72 3.08 -8.83 7.10
CA ALA A 72 2.45 -10.09 7.50
C ALA A 72 3.40 -11.04 8.26
N LYS A 73 4.70 -10.97 7.96
CA LYS A 73 5.78 -11.70 8.65
C LYS A 73 6.23 -11.04 9.96
N GLY A 74 5.76 -9.83 10.25
CA GLY A 74 6.18 -9.06 11.42
C GLY A 74 7.58 -8.44 11.29
N GLU A 75 8.08 -8.29 10.06
CA GLU A 75 9.40 -7.71 9.80
C GLU A 75 9.38 -6.16 9.87
N VAL A 76 8.18 -5.55 9.86
CA VAL A 76 8.00 -4.11 9.97
C VAL A 76 7.70 -3.73 11.42
N LYS A 77 8.66 -3.07 12.08
CA LYS A 77 8.49 -2.56 13.44
C LYS A 77 7.40 -1.49 13.48
N GLY A 78 6.49 -1.60 14.45
CA GLY A 78 5.42 -0.61 14.67
C GLY A 78 4.11 -0.93 13.97
N ALA A 79 4.06 -1.97 13.12
CA ALA A 79 2.82 -2.39 12.48
C ALA A 79 1.83 -2.93 13.54
N SER A 80 0.58 -2.50 13.44
CA SER A 80 -0.48 -2.95 14.36
C SER A 80 -0.78 -4.44 14.16
N ALA A 81 -1.23 -5.14 15.21
CA ALA A 81 -1.64 -6.54 15.08
C ALA A 81 -2.80 -6.73 14.09
N ARG A 82 -3.67 -5.72 13.97
CA ARG A 82 -4.75 -5.66 13.00
C ARG A 82 -4.19 -5.61 11.57
N LEU A 83 -3.29 -4.67 11.28
CA LEU A 83 -2.65 -4.53 9.98
C LEU A 83 -1.89 -5.79 9.58
N VAL A 84 -1.15 -6.42 10.52
CA VAL A 84 -0.47 -7.70 10.28
C VAL A 84 -1.46 -8.79 9.88
N THR A 85 -2.62 -8.85 10.54
CA THR A 85 -3.68 -9.82 10.22
C THR A 85 -4.29 -9.55 8.85
N HIS A 86 -4.63 -8.29 8.55
CA HIS A 86 -5.15 -7.92 7.24
C HIS A 86 -4.16 -8.20 6.12
N CYS A 87 -2.86 -7.93 6.30
CA CYS A 87 -1.84 -8.27 5.31
C CYS A 87 -1.73 -9.80 5.09
N ARG A 88 -2.02 -10.64 6.09
CA ARG A 88 -2.12 -12.09 5.89
C ARG A 88 -3.32 -12.46 5.04
N PHE A 89 -4.47 -11.81 5.25
CA PHE A 89 -5.64 -11.99 4.40
C PHE A 89 -5.35 -11.53 2.97
N VAL A 90 -4.69 -10.39 2.75
CA VAL A 90 -4.28 -9.98 1.39
C VAL A 90 -3.42 -11.03 0.68
N MET A 91 -2.58 -11.77 1.40
CA MET A 91 -1.76 -12.85 0.82
C MET A 91 -2.54 -14.12 0.47
N PHE A 92 -3.61 -14.44 1.20
CA PHE A 92 -4.25 -15.76 1.17
C PHE A 92 -5.74 -15.76 0.82
N ASP A 93 -6.48 -14.71 1.19
CA ASP A 93 -7.90 -14.51 0.94
C ASP A 93 -8.27 -13.00 0.93
N VAL A 94 -8.23 -12.39 -0.26
CA VAL A 94 -8.47 -10.94 -0.43
C VAL A 94 -9.93 -10.53 -0.19
N ASP A 95 -10.88 -11.46 -0.26
CA ASP A 95 -12.32 -11.19 -0.09
C ASP A 95 -12.66 -10.83 1.39
N GLU A 96 -11.77 -11.13 2.35
CA GLU A 96 -11.91 -10.80 3.78
C GLU A 96 -11.11 -9.54 4.21
N VAL A 97 -10.53 -8.81 3.26
CA VAL A 97 -9.66 -7.66 3.56
C VAL A 97 -10.48 -6.36 3.59
N ASP A 98 -10.52 -5.73 4.76
CA ASP A 98 -11.03 -4.37 4.94
C ASP A 98 -9.92 -3.51 5.58
N LEU A 99 -9.05 -2.95 4.73
CA LEU A 99 -8.06 -1.96 5.16
C LEU A 99 -8.74 -0.60 5.24
N ASP A 100 -8.78 -0.02 6.44
CA ASP A 100 -9.18 1.37 6.59
C ASP A 100 -8.08 2.32 6.09
N ALA A 101 -8.44 3.61 6.01
CA ALA A 101 -7.54 4.62 5.49
C ALA A 101 -6.22 4.71 6.27
N PHE A 102 -6.22 4.42 7.58
CA PHE A 102 -5.02 4.45 8.41
C PHE A 102 -4.11 3.24 8.13
N ASP A 103 -4.67 2.05 8.03
CA ASP A 103 -3.93 0.85 7.66
C ASP A 103 -3.33 0.97 6.24
N ILE A 104 -4.03 1.65 5.32
CA ILE A 104 -3.52 1.95 3.97
C ILE A 104 -2.38 2.97 4.00
N ASP A 105 -2.48 4.04 4.79
CA ASP A 105 -1.37 4.98 5.01
C ASP A 105 -0.11 4.25 5.48
N VAL A 106 -0.23 3.44 6.53
CA VAL A 106 0.91 2.68 7.07
C VAL A 106 1.48 1.70 6.03
N LEU A 107 0.62 1.02 5.27
CA LEU A 107 1.07 0.14 4.18
C LEU A 107 1.86 0.93 3.13
N LEU A 108 1.38 2.10 2.73
CA LEU A 108 2.01 2.91 1.68
C LEU A 108 3.31 3.59 2.15
N GLN A 109 3.41 3.93 3.44
CA GLN A 109 4.70 4.32 4.04
C GLN A 109 5.72 3.19 3.90
N VAL A 110 5.33 1.94 4.16
CA VAL A 110 6.22 0.78 4.01
C VAL A 110 6.56 0.52 2.54
N VAL A 111 5.63 0.74 1.61
CA VAL A 111 5.89 0.62 0.17
C VAL A 111 7.00 1.57 -0.28
N ILE A 112 6.96 2.82 0.17
CA ILE A 112 7.89 3.87 -0.26
C ILE A 112 9.20 3.85 0.54
N HIS A 113 9.08 3.81 1.87
CA HIS A 113 10.20 4.02 2.79
C HIS A 113 10.78 2.71 3.32
N GLY A 114 10.12 1.57 3.08
CA GLY A 114 10.49 0.27 3.65
C GLY A 114 10.24 0.14 5.16
N ARG A 115 9.66 1.17 5.80
CA ARG A 115 9.41 1.27 7.24
C ARG A 115 8.25 2.22 7.53
N ILE A 116 7.73 2.17 8.75
CA ILE A 116 6.75 3.13 9.28
C ILE A 116 7.50 4.36 9.77
N ILE A 117 6.98 5.53 9.44
CA ILE A 117 7.50 6.83 9.87
C ILE A 117 6.45 7.46 10.80
N TYR A 118 6.89 7.98 11.95
CA TYR A 118 6.05 8.62 12.97
C TYR A 118 6.23 10.13 12.95
#